data_AF-F0RJ39-F1
#
_entry.id   AF-F0RJ39-F1
#
_cell.length_a   1.000
_cell.length_b   1.000
_cell.length_c   1.000
_cell.angle_alpha   90.00
_cell.angle_beta   90.00
_cell.angle_gamma   90.00
#
_symmetry.space_group_name_H-M   'P 1'
#
loop_
_entity.id
_entity.type
_entity.pdbx_description
1 polymer ?
#
loop_
_entity_poly.entity_id
_entity_poly.type
_entity_poly.pdbx_seq_one_letter_code
_entity_poly.pdbx_strand_id
1 'polypeptide(L)'
;MDNLLKKAGAMLPHLELFGHMASLRGLLQLAAHMEERGDRVTLISPEAITLVGSDMTTDPVIHTSKGATVTAEGAYTLMHTLKGHEAPEYAVTREELKALNARAVADIEAGPALAAFGETLARLGLGDAGSAGSARPEVQVQAETQAEAPAPVTPAEEPRPERTSRSRRAEAQAEAAEVPAAS
;
A
#
# COMPACT_ATOMS: atom_id res chain seq x y z
N MET A 1 -16.91 -30.00 16.91
CA MET A 1 -16.44 -28.59 17.09
C MET A 1 -15.06 -28.53 17.77
N ASP A 2 -14.67 -29.60 18.47
CA ASP A 2 -13.45 -29.73 19.28
C ASP A 2 -12.13 -29.59 18.51
N ASN A 3 -12.15 -29.78 17.19
CA ASN A 3 -10.95 -29.67 16.36
C ASN A 3 -10.59 -28.20 16.07
N LEU A 4 -11.58 -27.32 15.87
CA LEU A 4 -11.33 -25.91 15.58
C LEU A 4 -10.76 -25.17 16.79
N LEU A 5 -11.29 -25.46 17.99
CA LEU A 5 -10.80 -24.85 19.24
C LEU A 5 -9.36 -25.29 19.56
N LYS A 6 -9.02 -26.55 19.29
CA LYS A 6 -7.64 -27.07 19.43
C LYS A 6 -6.69 -26.41 18.44
N LYS A 7 -7.11 -26.22 17.18
CA LYS A 7 -6.33 -25.48 16.17
C LYS A 7 -6.11 -24.02 16.57
N ALA A 8 -7.15 -23.35 17.08
CA ALA A 8 -7.05 -21.98 17.59
C ALA A 8 -6.11 -21.89 18.80
N GLY A 9 -6.18 -22.85 19.72
CA GLY A 9 -5.29 -22.93 20.89
C GLY A 9 -3.81 -23.11 20.50
N ALA A 10 -3.53 -23.91 19.47
CA ALA A 10 -2.18 -24.08 18.94
C ALA A 10 -1.62 -22.81 18.27
N MET A 11 -2.47 -21.84 17.89
CA MET A 11 -2.08 -20.56 17.29
C MET A 11 -1.83 -19.44 18.31
N LEU A 12 -2.31 -19.60 19.55
CA LEU A 12 -2.13 -18.59 20.62
C LEU A 12 -0.67 -18.16 20.82
N PRO A 13 0.33 -19.07 20.81
CA PRO A 13 1.74 -18.66 20.98
C PRO A 13 2.27 -17.77 19.85
N HIS A 14 1.61 -17.75 18.69
CA HIS A 14 2.03 -16.99 17.51
C HIS A 14 1.28 -15.66 17.36
N LEU A 15 0.38 -15.30 18.28
CA LEU A 15 -0.35 -14.04 18.24
C LEU A 15 0.57 -12.82 18.30
N GLU A 16 1.64 -12.89 19.11
CA GLU A 16 2.62 -11.81 19.19
C GLU A 16 3.35 -11.60 17.85
N LEU A 17 3.70 -12.69 17.16
CA LEU A 17 4.29 -12.63 15.82
C LEU A 17 3.33 -11.95 14.82
N PHE A 18 2.04 -12.30 14.86
CA PHE A 18 1.04 -11.66 13.99
C PHE A 18 0.85 -10.18 14.31
N GLY A 19 0.81 -9.80 15.59
CA GLY A 19 0.74 -8.40 16.00
C GLY A 19 1.95 -7.62 15.50
N HIS A 20 3.14 -8.17 15.64
CA HIS A 20 4.37 -7.55 15.16
C HIS A 20 4.38 -7.39 13.64
N MET A 21 4.03 -8.44 12.88
CA MET A 21 3.90 -8.38 11.42
C MET A 21 2.82 -7.39 10.96
N ALA A 22 1.68 -7.31 11.67
CA ALA A 22 0.62 -6.36 11.37
C ALA A 22 1.09 -4.92 11.57
N SER A 23 1.81 -4.63 12.66
CA SER A 23 2.39 -3.31 12.91
C SER A 23 3.46 -2.94 11.89
N LEU A 24 4.32 -3.88 11.48
CA LEU A 24 5.29 -3.68 10.40
C LEU A 24 4.60 -3.36 9.07
N ARG A 25 3.55 -4.10 8.72
CA ARG A 25 2.72 -3.78 7.54
C ARG A 25 2.09 -2.39 7.67
N GLY A 26 1.64 -2.03 8.87
CA GLY A 26 1.12 -0.70 9.19
C GLY A 26 2.14 0.40 8.88
N LEU A 27 3.39 0.24 9.30
CA LEU A 27 4.47 1.21 9.01
C LEU A 27 4.77 1.36 7.51
N LEU A 28 4.76 0.28 6.74
CA LEU A 28 4.93 0.37 5.28
C LEU A 28 3.79 1.18 4.64
N GLN A 29 2.57 0.95 5.11
CA GLN A 29 1.42 1.71 4.63
C GLN A 29 1.45 3.16 5.11
N LEU A 30 1.99 3.44 6.30
CA LEU A 30 2.25 4.79 6.77
C LEU A 30 3.28 5.49 5.88
N ALA A 31 4.40 4.83 5.55
CA ALA A 31 5.40 5.37 4.64
C ALA A 31 4.83 5.67 3.24
N ALA A 32 3.95 4.80 2.73
CA ALA A 32 3.24 5.03 1.47
C ALA A 32 2.23 6.19 1.59
N HIS A 33 1.52 6.30 2.71
CA HIS A 33 0.60 7.40 2.96
C HIS A 33 1.32 8.76 3.04
N MET A 34 2.49 8.80 3.68
CA MET A 34 3.38 9.97 3.67
C MET A 34 3.81 10.33 2.25
N GLU A 35 4.13 9.34 1.42
CA GLU A 35 4.51 9.56 0.02
C GLU A 35 3.38 10.15 -0.83
N GLU A 36 2.16 9.64 -0.67
CA GLU A 36 0.96 10.13 -1.35
C GLU A 36 0.63 11.58 -0.96
N ARG A 37 0.85 11.94 0.32
CA ARG A 37 0.63 13.29 0.85
C ARG A 37 1.79 14.26 0.59
N GLY A 38 2.98 13.75 0.28
CA GLY A 38 4.20 14.54 0.20
C GLY A 38 4.84 14.87 1.56
N ASP A 39 4.47 14.16 2.62
CA ASP A 39 5.06 14.30 3.95
C ASP A 39 6.50 13.74 3.96
N ARG A 40 7.40 14.46 4.62
CA ARG A 40 8.83 14.12 4.66
C ARG A 40 9.24 13.46 5.96
N VAL A 41 8.63 13.91 7.06
CA VAL A 41 8.98 13.51 8.42
C VAL A 41 7.71 13.13 9.16
N THR A 42 7.83 12.14 10.02
CA THR A 42 6.80 11.78 11.00
C THR A 42 7.41 11.80 12.39
N LEU A 43 6.68 12.38 13.34
CA LEU A 43 6.95 12.26 14.77
C LEU A 43 5.96 11.24 15.33
N ILE A 44 6.49 10.26 16.08
CA ILE A 44 5.70 9.20 16.69
C ILE A 44 5.89 9.30 18.20
N SER A 45 4.84 9.68 18.91
CA SER A 45 4.76 9.62 20.37
C SER A 45 3.81 8.49 20.80
N PRO A 46 3.74 8.14 22.09
CA PRO A 46 2.81 7.12 22.57
C PRO A 46 1.33 7.44 22.30
N GLU A 47 0.99 8.74 22.26
CA GLU A 47 -0.39 9.22 22.18
C GLU A 47 -0.80 9.72 20.79
N ALA A 48 0.16 10.16 19.97
CA ALA A 48 -0.13 10.74 18.66
C ALA A 48 0.95 10.47 17.60
N ILE A 49 0.51 10.48 16.34
CA ILE A 49 1.35 10.48 15.16
C ILE A 49 1.20 11.84 14.49
N THR A 50 2.32 12.56 14.37
CA THR A 50 2.37 13.84 13.66
C THR A 50 3.02 13.63 12.30
N LEU A 51 2.27 13.89 11.23
CA LEU A 51 2.76 13.90 9.86
C LEU A 51 3.16 15.33 9.47
N VAL A 52 4.38 15.50 8.98
CA VAL A 52 4.96 16.81 8.64
C VAL A 52 5.34 16.84 7.16
N GLY A 53 4.59 17.63 6.39
CA GLY A 53 4.82 17.90 4.97
C GLY A 53 4.46 19.33 4.61
N SER A 54 3.63 19.48 3.58
CA SER A 54 3.02 20.77 3.20
C SER A 54 2.06 21.27 4.27
N ASP A 55 1.31 20.33 4.85
CA ASP A 55 0.43 20.52 6.00
C ASP A 55 0.94 19.68 7.17
N MET A 56 0.63 20.13 8.39
CA MET A 56 0.92 19.38 9.61
C MET A 56 -0.37 18.79 10.16
N THR A 57 -0.41 17.47 10.32
CA THR A 57 -1.57 16.76 10.89
C THR A 57 -1.11 15.93 12.07
N THR A 58 -1.86 15.95 13.16
CA THR A 58 -1.57 15.16 14.36
C THR A 58 -2.81 14.41 14.77
N ASP A 59 -2.74 13.08 14.77
CA ASP A 59 -3.85 12.21 15.12
C ASP A 59 -3.36 11.01 15.93
N PRO A 60 -4.17 10.48 16.87
CA PRO A 60 -3.84 9.24 17.59
C PRO A 60 -3.92 7.99 16.70
N VAL A 61 -4.69 8.08 15.60
CA VAL A 61 -4.93 6.98 14.66
C VAL A 61 -4.89 7.52 13.24
N ILE A 62 -4.05 6.93 12.40
CA ILE A 62 -3.95 7.25 10.97
C ILE A 62 -4.61 6.13 10.17
N HIS A 63 -5.58 6.50 9.34
CA HIS A 63 -6.16 5.61 8.34
C HIS A 63 -5.50 5.84 6.99
N THR A 64 -4.87 4.81 6.45
CA THR A 64 -4.21 4.89 5.15
C THR A 64 -5.22 4.68 4.02
N SER A 65 -4.91 5.21 2.84
CA SER A 65 -5.68 4.99 1.60
C SER A 65 -5.85 3.51 1.23
N LYS A 66 -4.92 2.67 1.70
CA LYS A 66 -4.91 1.21 1.49
C LYS A 66 -5.62 0.43 2.60
N GLY A 67 -6.30 1.12 3.52
CA GLY A 67 -7.15 0.52 4.55
C GLY A 67 -6.40 -0.01 5.77
N ALA A 68 -5.13 0.33 5.98
CA ALA A 68 -4.50 0.09 7.29
C ALA A 68 -4.94 1.14 8.29
N THR A 69 -5.05 0.68 9.53
CA THR A 69 -5.19 1.52 10.70
C THR A 69 -3.87 1.46 11.47
N VAL A 70 -3.22 2.61 11.63
CA VAL A 70 -1.96 2.74 12.36
C VAL A 70 -2.24 3.55 13.62
N THR A 71 -2.07 2.94 14.78
CA THR A 71 -2.23 3.60 16.08
C THR A 71 -0.89 4.16 16.57
N ALA A 72 -0.92 5.28 17.30
CA ALA A 72 0.27 5.88 17.89
C ALA A 72 1.01 4.90 18.80
N GLU A 73 0.30 4.25 19.72
CA GLU A 73 0.87 3.25 20.65
C GLU A 73 1.58 2.10 19.93
N GLY A 74 0.96 1.54 18.89
CA GLY A 74 1.52 0.43 18.12
C GLY A 74 2.75 0.86 17.33
N ALA A 75 2.69 2.05 16.70
CA ALA A 75 3.83 2.63 15.98
C ALA A 75 4.99 2.98 16.93
N TYR A 76 4.69 3.53 18.11
CA TYR A 76 5.69 3.90 19.12
C TYR A 76 6.40 2.67 19.68
N THR A 77 5.66 1.64 20.07
CA THR A 77 6.23 0.37 20.58
C THR A 77 7.14 -0.28 19.54
N LEU A 78 6.71 -0.23 18.27
CA LEU A 78 7.50 -0.74 17.17
C LEU A 78 8.76 0.11 16.93
N MET A 79 8.66 1.45 16.95
CA MET A 79 9.83 2.33 16.85
C MET A 79 10.82 2.11 17.98
N HIS A 80 10.35 1.97 19.21
CA HIS A 80 11.19 1.66 20.37
C HIS A 80 11.98 0.37 20.16
N THR A 81 11.31 -0.67 19.66
CA THR A 81 11.93 -1.96 19.35
C THR A 81 12.95 -1.85 18.21
N LEU A 82 12.61 -1.15 17.13
CA LEU A 82 13.46 -1.02 15.94
C LEU A 82 14.67 -0.12 16.15
N LYS A 83 14.51 0.97 16.91
CA LYS A 83 15.58 1.94 17.22
C LYS A 83 16.41 1.54 18.43
N GLY A 84 15.89 0.69 19.32
CA GLY A 84 16.64 0.10 20.44
C GLY A 84 17.04 1.09 21.54
N HIS A 85 16.41 2.26 21.59
CA HIS A 85 16.62 3.26 22.65
C HIS A 85 15.29 3.87 23.06
N GLU A 86 15.19 4.31 24.31
CA GLU A 86 14.02 5.01 24.83
C GLU A 86 14.08 6.49 24.45
N ALA A 87 12.98 7.02 23.91
CA ALA A 87 12.81 8.42 23.59
C ALA A 87 11.35 8.82 23.81
N PRO A 88 11.07 10.06 24.26
CA PRO A 88 9.69 10.53 24.43
C PRO A 88 8.94 10.61 23.09
N GLU A 89 9.67 10.84 22.00
CA GLU A 89 9.16 10.85 20.63
C GLU A 89 10.23 10.33 19.66
N TYR A 90 9.79 9.64 18.60
CA TYR A 90 10.67 9.23 17.51
C TYR A 90 10.39 10.07 16.28
N ALA A 91 11.38 10.87 15.86
CA ALA A 91 11.41 11.45 14.54
C ALA A 91 11.94 10.42 13.55
N VAL A 92 11.19 10.19 12.47
CA VAL A 92 11.58 9.31 11.37
C VAL A 92 11.26 9.94 10.04
N THR A 93 12.19 9.83 9.10
CA THR A 93 11.92 10.18 7.70
C THR A 93 11.23 9.01 7.00
N ARG A 94 10.58 9.30 5.86
CA ARG A 94 9.98 8.25 5.03
C ARG A 94 10.98 7.15 4.63
N GLU A 95 12.19 7.55 4.22
CA GLU A 95 13.21 6.59 3.76
C GLU A 95 13.78 5.77 4.93
N GLU A 96 13.96 6.39 6.09
CA GLU A 96 14.33 5.68 7.32
C GLU A 96 13.26 4.67 7.72
N LEU A 97 11.97 5.03 7.64
CA LEU A 97 10.87 4.14 7.97
C LEU A 97 10.84 2.90 7.05
N LYS A 98 11.07 3.09 5.75
CA LYS A 98 11.19 1.99 4.77
C LYS A 98 12.39 1.09 5.09
N ALA A 99 13.55 1.67 5.41
CA ALA A 99 14.76 0.93 5.72
C ALA A 99 14.65 0.11 7.02
N LEU A 100 14.12 0.73 8.08
CA LEU A 100 13.86 0.05 9.37
C LEU A 100 12.89 -1.11 9.19
N ASN A 101 11.85 -0.92 8.38
CA ASN A 101 10.90 -1.98 8.09
C ASN A 101 11.52 -3.15 7.31
N ALA A 102 12.26 -2.85 6.25
CA ALA A 102 12.93 -3.88 5.44
C ALA A 102 13.90 -4.72 6.27
N ARG A 103 14.66 -4.07 7.16
CA ARG A 103 15.52 -4.76 8.12
C ARG A 103 14.72 -5.67 9.06
N ALA A 104 13.65 -5.15 9.66
CA ALA A 104 12.82 -5.92 10.58
C ALA A 104 12.17 -7.14 9.92
N VAL A 105 11.71 -6.99 8.68
CA VAL A 105 11.15 -8.10 7.90
C VAL A 105 12.22 -9.16 7.64
N ALA A 106 13.43 -8.75 7.23
CA ALA A 106 14.54 -9.68 7.02
C ALA A 106 14.93 -10.41 8.32
N ASP A 107 14.91 -9.72 9.47
CA ASP A 107 15.21 -10.31 10.78
C ASP A 107 14.14 -11.35 11.19
N ILE A 108 12.86 -11.12 10.86
CA ILE A 108 11.78 -12.08 11.10
C ILE A 108 11.89 -13.29 10.16
N GLU A 109 12.18 -13.06 8.88
CA GLU A 109 12.36 -14.11 7.88
C GLU A 109 13.53 -15.03 8.24
N ALA A 110 14.61 -14.48 8.80
CA ALA A 110 15.75 -15.25 9.31
C ALA A 110 15.51 -15.86 10.71
N GLY A 111 14.45 -15.44 11.41
CA GLY A 111 14.21 -15.75 12.80
C GLY A 111 13.56 -17.12 13.05
N PRO A 112 13.75 -17.71 14.25
CA PRO A 112 13.16 -19.01 14.60
C PRO A 112 11.63 -18.94 14.78
N ALA A 113 11.06 -17.75 15.02
CA ALA A 113 9.63 -17.56 15.23
C ALA A 113 8.81 -17.94 13.98
N LEU A 114 9.27 -17.55 12.79
CA LEU A 114 8.59 -17.88 11.54
C LEU A 114 8.67 -19.38 11.24
N ALA A 115 9.82 -20.01 11.53
CA ALA A 115 9.99 -21.45 11.41
C ALA A 115 9.06 -22.24 12.35
N ALA A 116 8.96 -21.81 13.62
CA ALA A 116 8.06 -22.42 14.60
C ALA A 116 6.58 -22.28 14.21
N PHE A 117 6.20 -21.13 13.62
CA PHE A 117 4.87 -20.93 13.05
C PHE A 117 4.61 -21.91 11.89
N GLY A 118 5.56 -22.04 10.95
CA GLY A 118 5.49 -23.00 9.84
C GLY A 118 5.33 -24.45 10.31
N GLU A 119 6.08 -24.87 11.34
CA GLU A 119 5.94 -26.19 11.95
C GLU A 119 4.55 -26.39 12.56
N THR A 120 4.01 -25.36 13.22
CA THR A 120 2.67 -25.41 13.79
C THR A 120 1.62 -25.53 12.70
N LEU A 121 1.74 -24.80 11.58
CA LEU A 121 0.85 -24.95 10.42
C LEU A 121 0.91 -26.37 9.84
N ALA A 122 2.10 -26.92 9.66
CA ALA A 122 2.27 -28.30 9.18
C ALA A 122 1.59 -29.30 10.12
N ARG A 123 1.78 -29.15 11.44
CA ARG A 123 1.16 -30.00 12.47
C ARG A 123 -0.37 -29.93 12.48
N LEU A 124 -0.95 -28.77 12.14
CA LEU A 124 -2.39 -28.58 12.03
C LEU A 124 -2.97 -29.01 10.66
N GLY A 125 -2.12 -29.51 9.75
CA GLY A 125 -2.48 -29.86 8.37
C GLY A 125 -2.88 -28.64 7.53
N LEU A 126 -2.38 -27.46 7.89
CA LEU A 126 -2.58 -26.20 7.17
C LEU A 126 -1.35 -25.83 6.32
N GLY A 127 -0.24 -26.57 6.47
CA GLY A 127 0.97 -26.42 5.70
C GLY A 127 0.97 -27.32 4.47
N ASP A 128 0.22 -26.94 3.43
CA ASP A 128 0.59 -27.10 2.01
C ASP A 128 -0.49 -26.45 1.13
N ALA A 129 -0.17 -25.28 0.58
CA ALA A 129 -0.76 -24.76 -0.65
C ALA A 129 0.37 -24.29 -1.59
N GLY A 130 1.51 -24.98 -1.53
CA GLY A 130 2.76 -24.44 -2.04
C GLY A 130 3.87 -25.45 -2.28
N SER A 131 3.59 -26.75 -2.47
CA SER A 131 4.52 -27.64 -3.16
C SER A 131 3.88 -28.93 -3.70
N ALA A 132 2.94 -28.81 -4.63
CA ALA A 132 2.63 -29.87 -5.59
C ALA A 132 2.50 -29.27 -7.00
N GLY A 133 3.59 -29.33 -7.75
CA GLY A 133 3.52 -29.24 -9.21
C GLY A 133 2.77 -30.42 -9.80
N SER A 134 2.24 -30.21 -11.02
CA SER A 134 1.61 -31.16 -11.93
C SER A 134 0.13 -31.49 -11.70
N ALA A 135 -0.73 -30.61 -12.22
CA ALA A 135 -1.56 -30.96 -13.39
C ALA A 135 -2.28 -29.70 -13.89
N ARG A 136 -1.68 -29.05 -14.89
CA ARG A 136 -2.39 -28.15 -15.80
C ARG A 136 -3.38 -29.00 -16.60
N PRO A 137 -4.71 -28.78 -16.55
CA PRO A 137 -5.55 -29.26 -17.63
C PRO A 137 -5.26 -28.36 -18.82
N GLU A 138 -4.43 -28.86 -19.72
CA GLU A 138 -4.38 -28.39 -21.10
C GLU A 138 -5.78 -28.58 -21.70
N VAL A 139 -6.55 -27.49 -21.81
CA VAL A 139 -7.69 -27.46 -22.74
C VAL A 139 -7.09 -27.35 -24.12
N GLN A 140 -6.99 -28.50 -24.78
CA GLN A 140 -6.64 -28.66 -26.18
C GLN A 140 -7.58 -27.81 -27.03
N VAL A 141 -7.02 -26.77 -27.64
CA VAL A 141 -7.64 -26.11 -28.79
C VAL A 141 -7.39 -27.03 -29.98
N GLN A 142 -8.39 -27.83 -30.36
CA GLN A 142 -8.40 -28.47 -31.66
C GLN A 142 -8.65 -27.39 -32.72
N ALA A 143 -7.59 -27.10 -33.47
CA ALA A 143 -7.69 -26.49 -34.77
C ALA A 143 -8.10 -27.57 -35.78
N GLU A 144 -9.25 -27.41 -36.43
CA GLU A 144 -9.46 -27.96 -37.76
C GLU A 144 -9.57 -26.82 -38.78
N THR A 145 -8.61 -26.91 -39.68
CA THR A 145 -8.22 -26.05 -40.79
C THR A 145 -9.17 -26.19 -41.97
N GLN A 146 -9.49 -25.06 -42.62
CA GLN A 146 -9.59 -24.89 -44.08
C GLN A 146 -9.86 -23.39 -44.34
N ALA A 147 -8.87 -22.54 -44.59
CA ALA A 147 -8.03 -22.43 -45.78
C ALA A 147 -8.84 -22.18 -47.06
N GLU A 148 -9.13 -20.91 -47.37
CA GLU A 148 -9.02 -20.42 -48.75
C GLU A 148 -8.75 -18.91 -48.75
N ALA A 149 -7.58 -18.54 -49.26
CA ALA A 149 -7.22 -17.23 -49.78
C ALA A 149 -6.85 -17.48 -51.27
N PRO A 150 -7.05 -16.55 -52.21
CA PRO A 150 -6.27 -15.32 -52.23
C PRO A 150 -6.99 -14.05 -52.77
N ALA A 151 -6.29 -12.91 -52.59
CA ALA A 151 -6.55 -11.51 -53.00
C ALA A 151 -6.60 -11.30 -54.54
N PRO A 152 -6.54 -10.07 -55.13
CA PRO A 152 -6.52 -8.67 -54.62
C PRO A 152 -7.41 -7.67 -55.42
N VAL A 153 -7.53 -6.39 -54.98
CA VAL A 153 -7.33 -5.12 -55.76
C VAL A 153 -7.79 -3.86 -54.97
N THR A 154 -6.91 -2.87 -54.87
CA THR A 154 -7.09 -1.44 -54.50
C THR A 154 -7.66 -0.61 -55.69
N PRO A 155 -7.90 0.72 -55.67
CA PRO A 155 -8.04 1.76 -54.61
C PRO A 155 -9.21 2.76 -54.85
N ALA A 156 -9.22 3.90 -54.12
CA ALA A 156 -10.06 5.12 -54.23
C ALA A 156 -11.33 5.11 -53.34
N GLU A 157 -11.69 6.15 -52.60
CA GLU A 157 -11.61 7.58 -52.88
C GLU A 157 -11.74 8.40 -51.57
N GLU A 158 -10.84 9.36 -51.35
CA GLU A 158 -11.06 10.51 -50.47
C GLU A 158 -11.75 11.59 -51.33
N PRO A 159 -12.72 12.36 -50.81
CA PRO A 159 -12.30 13.67 -50.29
C PRO A 159 -13.10 14.17 -49.07
N ARG A 160 -12.38 14.88 -48.19
CA ARG A 160 -12.82 16.06 -47.39
C ARG A 160 -13.68 17.05 -48.22
N PRO A 161 -14.43 18.04 -47.67
CA PRO A 161 -14.07 18.85 -46.48
C PRO A 161 -15.23 19.43 -45.61
N GLU A 162 -14.82 20.03 -44.49
CA GLU A 162 -15.34 21.25 -43.83
C GLU A 162 -16.84 21.41 -43.50
N ARG A 163 -17.11 21.70 -42.21
CA ARG A 163 -17.51 23.07 -41.80
C ARG A 163 -17.47 23.30 -40.28
N THR A 164 -16.51 24.13 -39.91
CA THR A 164 -16.51 25.14 -38.85
C THR A 164 -17.88 25.52 -38.25
N SER A 165 -17.92 25.66 -36.93
CA SER A 165 -18.71 26.73 -36.28
C SER A 165 -17.95 27.27 -35.08
N ARG A 166 -17.22 28.35 -35.37
CA ARG A 166 -16.59 29.31 -34.45
C ARG A 166 -17.51 30.53 -34.46
N SER A 167 -18.13 30.89 -33.35
CA SER A 167 -18.75 32.20 -33.03
C SER A 167 -19.48 32.04 -31.69
N ARG A 168 -19.48 32.95 -30.73
CA ARG A 168 -19.01 34.33 -30.52
C ARG A 168 -19.07 34.52 -28.99
N ARG A 169 -18.09 35.09 -28.29
CA ARG A 169 -17.68 36.51 -28.22
C ARG A 169 -18.75 37.43 -27.60
N ALA A 170 -18.26 38.21 -26.62
CA ALA A 170 -18.83 39.39 -25.94
C ALA A 170 -19.68 39.04 -24.71
N GLU A 171 -19.51 39.65 -23.53
CA GLU A 171 -19.04 41.00 -23.14
C GLU A 171 -18.24 40.86 -21.81
N ALA A 172 -17.07 41.48 -21.55
CA ALA A 172 -16.75 42.92 -21.44
C ALA A 172 -17.65 43.62 -20.40
N GLN A 173 -17.16 43.93 -19.20
CA GLN A 173 -16.73 45.27 -18.73
C GLN A 173 -17.16 45.36 -17.25
N ALA A 174 -16.55 46.09 -16.33
CA ALA A 174 -15.43 47.01 -16.32
C ALA A 174 -15.09 47.32 -14.85
N GLU A 175 -13.84 47.78 -14.64
CA GLU A 175 -13.43 48.92 -13.79
C GLU A 175 -13.78 48.95 -12.29
N ALA A 176 -12.98 49.54 -11.41
CA ALA A 176 -11.62 50.08 -11.38
C ALA A 176 -11.44 50.76 -10.01
N ALA A 177 -10.19 51.13 -9.71
CA ALA A 177 -9.71 52.06 -8.69
C ALA A 177 -9.63 51.45 -7.26
N GLU A 178 -8.46 51.25 -6.63
CA GLU A 178 -7.37 52.22 -6.35
C GLU A 178 -7.95 53.43 -5.58
N VAL A 179 -7.53 53.85 -4.38
CA VAL A 179 -6.21 54.23 -3.85
C VAL A 179 -6.30 54.33 -2.27
N PRO A 180 -5.35 54.86 -1.46
CA PRO A 180 -4.92 54.28 -0.18
C PRO A 180 -5.13 55.20 1.07
N ALA A 181 -4.59 54.77 2.22
CA ALA A 181 -4.06 55.51 3.38
C ALA A 181 -4.87 56.65 4.05
N ALA A 182 -5.06 56.54 5.37
CA ALA A 182 -4.60 57.53 6.38
C ALA A 182 -5.12 57.22 7.80
N SER A 183 -4.21 57.03 8.75
CA SER A 183 -4.04 57.84 9.98
C SER A 183 -3.10 57.14 10.96
#